data_AF-A0A7U9PZ89-F1
#
_entry.id   AF-A0A7U9PZ89-F1
#
_cell.length_a   1.000
_cell.length_b   1.000
_cell.length_c   1.000
_cell.angle_alpha   90.00
_cell.angle_beta   90.00
_cell.angle_gamma   90.00
#
_symmetry.space_group_name_H-M   'P 1'
#
loop_
_entity.id
_entity.type
_entity.pdbx_description
1 polymer ?
#
loop_
_entity_poly.entity_id
_entity_poly.type
_entity_poly.pdbx_seq_one_letter_code
_entity_poly.pdbx_strand_id
1 'polypeptide(L)'
;MPPTAPSADSTTPASAAPVAPVYDSYDRTSATRFPVAVDAALQDAGWRTGRWDIQQAEHWADALRAHTSPAGHRHTVFPAAVEAWAEFGGLDITPTGPGRHLAPTPFTLGPLHGLHLARTLGDLGRALETDVAPLGQEAGGQAVLAIDTEGRVYSLDHTGDWYLGPHIDQALNTLVLGIRPTRLSQATAREN
;
A
#
# COMPACT_ATOMS: atom_id res chain seq x y z
N MET A 1 -71.00 -2.82 -47.24
CA MET A 1 -69.81 -3.68 -47.31
C MET A 1 -68.57 -2.79 -47.40
N PRO A 2 -67.53 -3.05 -46.59
CA PRO A 2 -66.20 -2.39 -46.59
C PRO A 2 -65.33 -2.99 -47.73
N PRO A 3 -63.98 -2.81 -47.90
CA PRO A 3 -62.89 -2.35 -47.00
C PRO A 3 -61.93 -1.33 -47.69
N THR A 4 -60.77 -0.83 -47.23
CA THR A 4 -59.97 -0.72 -45.99
C THR A 4 -58.82 0.24 -46.37
N ALA A 5 -58.36 1.10 -45.46
CA ALA A 5 -57.16 1.98 -45.58
C ALA A 5 -55.85 1.12 -45.64
N PRO A 6 -54.59 1.63 -45.75
CA PRO A 6 -54.08 2.88 -45.15
C PRO A 6 -52.88 3.60 -45.85
N SER A 7 -52.47 4.73 -45.25
CA SER A 7 -51.08 5.27 -45.16
C SER A 7 -50.40 5.77 -46.46
N ALA A 8 -49.53 6.78 -46.48
CA ALA A 8 -49.01 7.70 -45.47
C ALA A 8 -48.46 8.94 -46.22
N ASP A 9 -48.59 10.09 -45.55
CA ASP A 9 -48.02 11.37 -45.93
C ASP A 9 -46.51 11.34 -45.70
N SER A 10 -45.71 11.70 -46.72
CA SER A 10 -44.25 11.81 -46.61
C SER A 10 -43.84 13.25 -46.88
N THR A 11 -43.97 14.06 -45.83
CA THR A 11 -43.28 15.35 -45.73
C THR A 11 -41.82 15.07 -45.35
N THR A 12 -40.89 15.47 -46.21
CA THR A 12 -39.46 15.56 -45.91
C THR A 12 -39.18 16.80 -45.06
N PRO A 13 -38.52 16.69 -43.89
CA PRO A 13 -37.77 17.80 -43.32
C PRO A 13 -36.26 17.62 -43.50
N ALA A 14 -35.62 18.76 -43.54
CA ALA A 14 -34.23 19.02 -43.83
C ALA A 14 -33.23 18.24 -42.97
N SER A 15 -32.10 17.92 -43.61
CA SER A 15 -30.88 17.38 -43.02
C SER A 15 -30.38 18.26 -41.88
N ALA A 16 -30.50 17.75 -40.65
CA ALA A 16 -29.79 18.27 -39.49
C ALA A 16 -28.40 17.61 -39.44
N ALA A 17 -27.36 18.44 -39.42
CA ALA A 17 -25.98 18.01 -39.18
C ALA A 17 -25.87 17.28 -37.83
N PRO A 18 -25.01 16.25 -37.71
CA PRO A 18 -24.81 15.59 -36.43
C PRO A 18 -24.10 16.56 -35.48
N VAL A 19 -24.76 16.90 -34.38
CA VAL A 19 -24.13 17.48 -33.20
C VAL A 19 -23.02 16.53 -32.75
N ALA A 20 -21.78 16.97 -32.87
CA ALA A 20 -20.63 16.27 -32.30
C ALA A 20 -20.85 16.09 -30.79
N PRO A 21 -20.50 14.93 -30.20
CA PRO A 21 -20.53 14.81 -28.75
C PRO A 21 -19.58 15.86 -28.18
N VAL A 22 -20.12 16.72 -27.31
CA VAL A 22 -19.30 17.49 -26.38
C VAL A 22 -18.63 16.44 -25.51
N TYR A 23 -17.40 16.07 -25.85
CA TYR A 23 -16.58 15.27 -24.96
C TYR A 23 -16.38 16.10 -23.72
N ASP A 24 -16.97 15.60 -22.64
CA ASP A 24 -16.90 16.23 -21.35
C ASP A 24 -15.43 16.30 -20.95
N SER A 25 -14.85 17.48 -21.07
CA SER A 25 -13.45 17.76 -20.75
C SER A 25 -13.25 17.85 -19.22
N TYR A 26 -13.97 17.04 -18.44
CA TYR A 26 -13.86 16.98 -16.98
C TYR A 26 -12.98 15.84 -16.46
N ASP A 27 -12.44 14.96 -17.32
CA ASP A 27 -11.59 13.86 -16.85
C ASP A 27 -10.09 14.13 -17.01
N ARG A 28 -9.64 15.24 -16.44
CA ARG A 28 -8.22 15.47 -16.16
C ARG A 28 -8.01 16.23 -14.87
N THR A 29 -8.82 15.90 -13.86
CA THR A 29 -8.38 16.14 -12.48
C THR A 29 -7.29 15.12 -12.23
N SER A 30 -6.02 15.53 -12.22
CA SER A 30 -4.89 14.65 -11.88
C SER A 30 -5.26 13.85 -10.63
N ALA A 31 -5.53 12.56 -10.77
CA ALA A 31 -5.82 11.70 -9.64
C ALA A 31 -4.56 11.71 -8.75
N THR A 32 -4.67 12.27 -7.55
CA THR A 32 -3.59 12.24 -6.56
C THR A 32 -3.20 10.78 -6.29
N ARG A 33 -1.89 10.50 -6.13
CA ARG A 33 -1.34 9.15 -5.87
C ARG A 33 -2.07 8.42 -4.74
N PHE A 34 -2.53 9.19 -3.74
CA PHE A 34 -3.22 8.69 -2.55
C PHE A 34 -4.66 9.21 -2.44
N PRO A 35 -5.59 8.43 -1.85
CA PRO A 35 -6.86 8.94 -1.39
C PRO A 35 -6.69 10.12 -0.42
N VAL A 36 -7.62 11.08 -0.42
CA VAL A 36 -7.51 12.34 0.33
C VAL A 36 -7.13 12.15 1.80
N ALA A 37 -7.74 11.19 2.50
CA ALA A 37 -7.44 10.95 3.91
C ALA A 37 -6.02 10.39 4.14
N VAL A 38 -5.50 9.61 3.20
CA VAL A 38 -4.14 9.05 3.25
C VAL A 38 -3.12 10.14 2.92
N ASP A 39 -3.38 10.93 1.89
CA ASP A 39 -2.56 12.07 1.51
C ASP A 39 -2.44 13.09 2.66
N ALA A 40 -3.55 13.43 3.31
CA ALA A 40 -3.57 14.32 4.47
C ALA A 40 -2.74 13.77 5.64
N ALA A 41 -2.91 12.49 6.00
CA ALA A 41 -2.13 11.86 7.08
C ALA A 41 -0.62 11.83 6.77
N LEU A 42 -0.24 11.58 5.52
CA LEU A 42 1.15 11.62 5.08
C LEU A 42 1.71 13.05 5.13
N GLN A 43 0.95 14.04 4.67
CA GLN A 43 1.36 15.44 4.72
C GLN A 43 1.50 15.95 6.17
N ASP A 44 0.61 15.57 7.06
CA ASP A 44 0.69 15.90 8.49
C ASP A 44 1.93 15.26 9.14
N ALA A 45 2.31 14.06 8.70
CA ALA A 45 3.55 13.39 9.11
C ALA A 45 4.83 13.97 8.45
N GLY A 46 4.70 14.99 7.59
CA GLY A 46 5.83 15.67 6.94
C GLY A 46 6.24 15.09 5.59
N TRP A 47 5.54 14.08 5.05
CA TRP A 47 5.77 13.59 3.70
C TRP A 47 5.32 14.62 2.66
N ARG A 48 6.06 14.73 1.56
CA ARG A 48 5.73 15.58 0.41
C ARG A 48 6.03 14.80 -0.86
N THR A 49 5.27 15.05 -1.92
CA THR A 49 5.52 14.42 -3.23
C THR A 49 6.97 14.67 -3.67
N GLY A 50 7.66 13.61 -4.12
CA GLY A 50 9.07 13.69 -4.53
C GLY A 50 10.08 13.63 -3.38
N ARG A 51 9.64 13.43 -2.13
CA ARG A 51 10.54 13.12 -1.01
C ARG A 51 11.36 11.87 -1.34
N TRP A 52 12.68 11.97 -1.19
CA TRP A 52 13.60 10.86 -1.37
C TRP A 52 14.88 11.09 -0.57
N ASP A 53 15.03 10.39 0.56
CA ASP A 53 16.21 10.46 1.43
C ASP A 53 17.02 9.16 1.34
N ILE A 54 17.78 9.04 0.25
CA ILE A 54 18.61 7.85 0.01
C ILE A 54 19.74 7.71 1.03
N GLN A 55 20.29 8.83 1.53
CA GLN A 55 21.38 8.80 2.51
C GLN A 55 20.91 8.20 3.83
N GLN A 56 19.72 8.58 4.30
CA GLN A 56 19.14 7.99 5.50
C GLN A 56 18.80 6.51 5.29
N ALA A 57 18.28 6.14 4.11
CA ALA A 57 17.97 4.75 3.78
C ALA A 57 19.23 3.87 3.77
N GLU A 58 20.33 4.34 3.18
CA GLU A 58 21.63 3.66 3.18
C GLU A 58 22.19 3.53 4.59
N HIS A 59 22.08 4.57 5.42
CA HIS A 59 22.50 4.51 6.82
C HIS A 59 21.76 3.40 7.59
N TRP A 60 20.45 3.26 7.40
CA TRP A 60 19.68 2.17 8.00
C TRP A 60 20.05 0.81 7.41
N ALA A 61 20.28 0.73 6.11
CA ALA A 61 20.73 -0.50 5.46
C ALA A 61 22.03 -1.01 6.09
N ASP A 62 23.00 -0.13 6.32
CA ASP A 62 24.28 -0.48 6.94
C ASP A 62 24.12 -0.88 8.40
N ALA A 63 23.29 -0.18 9.16
CA ALA A 63 22.97 -0.55 10.54
C ALA A 63 22.33 -1.94 10.65
N LEU A 64 21.39 -2.27 9.75
CA LEU A 64 20.76 -3.59 9.69
C LEU A 64 21.76 -4.70 9.31
N ARG A 65 22.62 -4.46 8.31
CA ARG A 65 23.65 -5.42 7.87
C ARG A 65 24.72 -5.66 8.93
N ALA A 66 25.07 -4.62 9.69
CA ALA A 66 26.02 -4.70 10.78
C ALA A 66 25.46 -5.49 11.98
N HIS A 67 24.14 -5.57 12.14
CA HIS A 67 23.51 -6.31 13.22
C HIS A 67 23.53 -7.82 12.96
N THR A 68 23.95 -8.57 13.98
CA THR A 68 23.79 -10.02 14.04
C THR A 68 23.18 -10.34 15.40
N SER A 69 22.05 -11.06 15.40
CA SER A 69 21.42 -11.49 16.65
C SER A 69 22.34 -12.45 17.43
N PRO A 70 22.14 -12.64 18.75
CA PRO A 70 22.94 -13.58 19.53
C PRO A 70 22.95 -15.03 18.97
N ALA A 71 21.88 -15.43 18.28
CA ALA A 71 21.77 -16.74 17.63
C ALA A 71 22.31 -16.77 16.18
N GLY A 72 22.96 -15.70 15.72
CA GLY A 72 23.60 -15.64 14.39
C GLY A 72 22.70 -15.20 13.24
N HIS A 73 21.41 -14.92 13.48
CA HIS A 73 20.50 -14.41 12.45
C HIS A 73 20.88 -12.99 12.03
N ARG A 74 20.77 -12.71 10.73
CA ARG A 74 21.09 -11.43 10.07
C ARG A 74 19.89 -10.95 9.27
N HIS A 75 19.80 -9.64 9.05
CA HIS A 75 18.83 -9.04 8.14
C HIS A 75 19.27 -9.16 6.69
N THR A 76 18.28 -9.25 5.80
CA THR A 76 18.43 -9.07 4.36
C THR A 76 18.03 -7.65 3.98
N VAL A 77 18.73 -7.04 3.03
CA VAL A 77 18.42 -5.70 2.51
C VAL A 77 18.48 -5.74 0.99
N PHE A 78 17.43 -5.26 0.34
CA PHE A 78 17.21 -5.31 -1.11
C PHE A 78 16.55 -4.02 -1.60
N PRO A 79 16.51 -3.77 -2.93
CA PRO A 79 16.06 -2.49 -3.49
C PRO A 79 14.69 -2.02 -3.00
N ALA A 80 13.67 -2.88 -3.03
CA ALA A 80 12.31 -2.51 -2.61
C ALA A 80 12.25 -1.96 -1.18
N ALA A 81 13.04 -2.51 -0.26
CA ALA A 81 13.12 -2.00 1.12
C ALA A 81 13.80 -0.63 1.17
N VAL A 82 14.94 -0.47 0.47
CA VAL A 82 15.69 0.80 0.44
C VAL A 82 14.87 1.92 -0.20
N GLU A 83 14.14 1.62 -1.27
CA GLU A 83 13.25 2.57 -1.95
C GLU A 83 12.10 3.00 -1.04
N ALA A 84 11.46 2.06 -0.34
CA ALA A 84 10.43 2.36 0.65
C ALA A 84 10.95 3.24 1.78
N TRP A 85 12.17 2.97 2.28
CA TRP A 85 12.80 3.78 3.32
C TRP A 85 13.19 5.18 2.82
N ALA A 86 13.69 5.28 1.59
CA ALA A 86 14.07 6.57 1.02
C ALA A 86 12.85 7.48 0.84
N GLU A 87 11.73 6.94 0.37
CA GLU A 87 10.52 7.75 0.17
C GLU A 87 9.77 8.03 1.49
N PHE A 88 9.56 7.01 2.33
CA PHE A 88 8.63 7.09 3.47
C PHE A 88 9.29 6.89 4.84
N GLY A 89 10.56 6.51 4.87
CA GLY A 89 11.23 6.22 6.12
C GLY A 89 11.37 7.46 7.02
N GLY A 90 11.24 7.28 8.34
CA GLY A 90 11.28 8.33 9.35
C GLY A 90 9.96 9.04 9.59
N LEU A 91 8.88 8.64 8.90
CA LEU A 91 7.55 9.20 9.14
C LEU A 91 6.87 8.53 10.34
N ASP A 92 6.31 9.36 11.21
CA ASP A 92 5.37 8.98 12.28
C ASP A 92 3.95 9.36 11.85
N ILE A 93 3.13 8.37 11.53
CA ILE A 93 1.80 8.57 10.95
C ILE A 93 0.75 8.25 12.01
N THR A 94 -0.10 9.23 12.31
CA THR A 94 -1.22 9.10 13.23
C THR A 94 -2.53 9.26 12.47
N PRO A 95 -3.19 8.17 12.05
CA PRO A 95 -4.47 8.28 11.37
C PRO A 95 -5.53 8.88 12.30
N THR A 96 -6.37 9.78 11.77
CA THR A 96 -7.39 10.52 12.55
C THR A 96 -8.82 10.06 12.29
N GLY A 97 -9.05 9.27 11.24
CA GLY A 97 -10.36 8.74 10.88
C GLY A 97 -10.78 7.53 11.72
N PRO A 98 -12.08 7.19 11.78
CA PRO A 98 -12.59 6.03 12.51
C PRO A 98 -12.16 4.68 11.92
N GLY A 99 -11.62 4.69 10.69
CA GLY A 99 -11.34 3.51 9.89
C GLY A 99 -12.58 2.87 9.27
N ARG A 100 -12.37 2.04 8.24
CA ARG A 100 -13.43 1.39 7.48
C ARG A 100 -13.91 0.10 8.12
N HIS A 101 -12.98 -0.69 8.64
CA HIS A 101 -13.25 -2.01 9.24
C HIS A 101 -12.62 -2.16 10.63
N LEU A 102 -11.50 -1.49 10.86
CA LEU A 102 -10.71 -1.51 12.09
C LEU A 102 -10.44 -0.06 12.51
N ALA A 103 -10.35 0.18 13.82
CA ALA A 103 -9.82 1.45 14.31
C ALA A 103 -8.33 1.55 13.89
N PRO A 104 -7.93 2.53 13.07
CA PRO A 104 -6.55 2.70 12.68
C PRO A 104 -5.69 2.98 13.92
N THR A 105 -4.44 2.50 13.90
CA THR A 105 -3.50 2.79 14.99
C THR A 105 -2.29 3.58 14.46
N PRO A 106 -1.61 4.36 15.31
CA PRO A 106 -0.41 5.08 14.90
C PRO A 106 0.70 4.11 14.51
N PHE A 107 1.48 4.45 13.49
CA PHE A 107 2.60 3.65 13.03
C PHE A 107 3.79 4.51 12.59
N THR A 108 4.98 3.94 12.68
CA THR A 108 6.25 4.60 12.35
C THR A 108 6.97 3.80 11.28
N LEU A 109 7.37 4.44 10.19
CA LEU A 109 8.17 3.82 9.13
C LEU A 109 9.66 3.97 9.44
N GLY A 110 10.12 3.28 10.48
CA GLY A 110 11.53 3.26 10.87
C GLY A 110 12.05 1.82 10.91
N PRO A 111 12.90 1.39 9.97
CA PRO A 111 13.29 -0.03 9.87
C PRO A 111 14.05 -0.56 11.08
N LEU A 112 14.71 0.32 11.85
CA LEU A 112 15.43 -0.07 13.06
C LEU A 112 14.51 -0.53 14.20
N HIS A 113 13.20 -0.29 14.14
CA HIS A 113 12.25 -0.90 15.09
C HIS A 113 12.22 -2.43 14.97
N GLY A 114 12.58 -2.98 13.80
CA GLY A 114 12.75 -4.42 13.58
C GLY A 114 14.17 -4.95 13.81
N LEU A 115 15.10 -4.15 14.34
CA LEU A 115 16.52 -4.50 14.42
C LEU A 115 16.77 -5.86 15.10
N HIS A 116 16.03 -6.15 16.18
CA HIS A 116 16.20 -7.39 16.94
C HIS A 116 15.32 -8.56 16.48
N LEU A 117 14.59 -8.38 15.36
CA LEU A 117 13.63 -9.35 14.83
C LEU A 117 14.17 -10.14 13.63
N ALA A 118 15.48 -10.16 13.41
CA ALA A 118 16.12 -10.85 12.28
C ALA A 118 15.69 -12.33 12.17
N ARG A 119 15.50 -13.02 13.31
CA ARG A 119 14.97 -14.39 13.32
C ARG A 119 13.52 -14.44 12.82
N THR A 120 12.65 -13.65 13.42
CA THR A 120 11.21 -13.62 13.11
C THR A 120 10.97 -13.29 11.64
N LEU A 121 11.65 -12.26 11.13
CA LEU A 121 11.54 -11.86 9.72
C LEU A 121 12.12 -12.93 8.79
N GLY A 122 13.22 -13.57 9.17
CA GLY A 122 13.77 -14.70 8.41
C GLY A 122 12.88 -15.95 8.42
N ASP A 123 12.14 -16.18 9.51
CA ASP A 123 11.18 -17.28 9.62
C ASP A 123 9.94 -17.00 8.76
N LEU A 124 9.43 -15.76 8.73
CA LEU A 124 8.38 -15.33 7.81
C LEU A 124 8.82 -15.45 6.35
N GLY A 125 10.01 -14.92 6.02
CA GLY A 125 10.55 -14.99 4.65
C GLY A 125 10.67 -16.42 4.15
N ARG A 126 11.15 -17.35 4.99
CA ARG A 126 11.15 -18.79 4.64
C ARG A 126 9.75 -19.36 4.42
N ALA A 127 8.76 -18.94 5.19
CA ALA A 127 7.38 -19.40 5.00
C ALA A 127 6.73 -18.84 3.72
N LEU A 128 7.15 -17.64 3.28
CA LEU A 128 6.67 -16.96 2.08
C LEU A 128 7.54 -17.21 0.83
N GLU A 129 8.63 -17.96 0.98
CA GLU A 129 9.63 -18.21 -0.06
C GLU A 129 10.21 -16.92 -0.67
N THR A 130 10.47 -15.91 0.18
CA THR A 130 11.02 -14.60 -0.20
C THR A 130 11.95 -14.06 0.90
N ASP A 131 12.76 -13.05 0.58
CA ASP A 131 13.52 -12.31 1.59
C ASP A 131 12.66 -11.16 2.14
N VAL A 132 12.73 -10.94 3.46
CA VAL A 132 11.91 -9.96 4.16
C VAL A 132 12.80 -9.01 4.95
N ALA A 133 12.54 -7.71 4.82
CA ALA A 133 13.22 -6.65 5.54
C ALA A 133 12.24 -5.90 6.46
N PRO A 134 12.72 -5.35 7.60
CA PRO A 134 11.88 -4.52 8.45
C PRO A 134 11.52 -3.20 7.75
N LEU A 135 10.29 -2.75 7.92
CA LEU A 135 9.79 -1.47 7.39
C LEU A 135 9.52 -0.47 8.52
N GLY A 136 9.04 -0.96 9.67
CA GLY A 136 8.58 -0.08 10.73
C GLY A 136 7.87 -0.83 11.86
N GLN A 137 7.03 -0.10 12.59
CA GLN A 137 6.20 -0.66 13.66
C GLN A 137 4.83 0.01 13.69
N GLU A 138 3.86 -0.67 14.28
CA GLU A 138 2.52 -0.17 14.56
C GLU A 138 2.21 -0.22 16.06
N ALA A 139 1.35 0.68 16.52
CA ALA A 139 0.85 0.76 17.90
C ALA A 139 1.97 0.80 18.97
N GLY A 140 3.06 1.52 18.69
CA GLY A 140 4.18 1.64 19.63
C GLY A 140 4.95 0.33 19.86
N GLY A 141 5.02 -0.52 18.83
CA GLY A 141 5.80 -1.76 18.85
C GLY A 141 4.98 -3.01 19.18
N GLN A 142 3.65 -2.94 19.19
CA GLN A 142 2.80 -4.13 19.33
C GLN A 142 2.76 -4.97 18.06
N ALA A 143 3.04 -4.36 16.91
CA ALA A 143 3.26 -5.07 15.65
C ALA A 143 4.49 -4.51 14.92
N VAL A 144 5.18 -5.37 14.18
CA VAL A 144 6.26 -4.98 13.26
C VAL A 144 5.73 -4.93 11.84
N LEU A 145 6.07 -3.87 11.11
CA LEU A 145 5.81 -3.77 9.67
C LEU A 145 7.02 -4.30 8.91
N ALA A 146 6.77 -5.10 7.88
CA ALA A 146 7.81 -5.71 7.06
C ALA A 146 7.48 -5.60 5.57
N ILE A 147 8.50 -5.64 4.73
CA ILE A 147 8.40 -5.59 3.27
C ILE A 147 9.27 -6.70 2.66
N ASP A 148 8.87 -7.27 1.53
CA ASP A 148 9.68 -8.27 0.81
C ASP A 148 10.31 -7.75 -0.48
N THR A 149 11.03 -8.62 -1.18
CA THR A 149 11.74 -8.30 -2.44
C THR A 149 10.83 -7.81 -3.55
N GLU A 150 9.56 -8.19 -3.56
CA GLU A 150 8.56 -7.75 -4.52
C GLU A 150 7.85 -6.46 -4.10
N GLY A 151 8.14 -5.96 -2.90
CA GLY A 151 7.52 -4.77 -2.31
C GLY A 151 6.22 -5.05 -1.56
N ARG A 152 5.83 -6.33 -1.39
CA ARG A 152 4.65 -6.73 -0.61
C ARG A 152 4.87 -6.39 0.85
N VAL A 153 3.85 -5.88 1.51
CA VAL A 153 3.96 -5.38 2.89
C VAL A 153 3.12 -6.22 3.85
N TYR A 154 3.67 -6.45 5.03
CA TYR A 154 3.11 -7.30 6.07
C TYR A 154 3.10 -6.58 7.43
N SER A 155 2.18 -7.00 8.31
CA SER A 155 2.20 -6.68 9.74
C SER A 155 2.25 -7.97 10.53
N LEU A 156 3.13 -8.06 11.52
CA LEU A 156 3.26 -9.22 12.40
C LEU A 156 3.03 -8.77 13.84
N ASP A 157 2.08 -9.39 14.51
CA ASP A 157 1.76 -9.15 15.92
C ASP A 157 1.59 -10.47 16.70
N HIS A 158 1.24 -10.37 17.98
CA HIS A 158 1.02 -11.53 18.83
C HIS A 158 -0.19 -12.41 18.42
N THR A 159 -1.04 -11.94 17.50
CA THR A 159 -2.20 -12.65 16.97
C THR A 159 -1.94 -13.32 15.62
N GLY A 160 -0.87 -12.93 14.91
CA GLY A 160 -0.35 -13.60 13.73
C GLY A 160 0.24 -12.64 12.70
N ASP A 161 0.38 -13.15 11.47
CA ASP A 161 0.94 -12.42 10.35
C ASP A 161 -0.16 -12.02 9.36
N TRP A 162 -0.08 -10.79 8.87
CA TRP A 162 -1.12 -10.15 8.07
C TRP A 162 -0.53 -9.54 6.81
N TYR A 163 -1.19 -9.75 5.67
CA TYR A 163 -0.85 -9.12 4.41
C TYR A 163 -1.58 -7.79 4.26
N LEU A 164 -0.81 -6.70 4.14
CA LEU A 164 -1.35 -5.33 4.06
C LEU A 164 -1.58 -4.86 2.63
N GLY A 165 -0.75 -5.33 1.69
CA GLY A 165 -0.89 -4.98 0.29
C GLY A 165 0.31 -5.34 -0.59
N PRO A 166 0.13 -5.26 -1.92
CA PRO A 166 1.14 -5.63 -2.90
C PRO A 166 2.30 -4.64 -3.04
N HIS A 167 2.16 -3.44 -2.48
CA HIS A 167 3.18 -2.39 -2.46
C HIS A 167 2.90 -1.41 -1.32
N ILE A 168 3.89 -0.55 -1.00
CA ILE A 168 3.81 0.39 0.13
C ILE A 168 2.59 1.32 0.07
N ASP A 169 2.22 1.82 -1.11
CA ASP A 169 1.05 2.71 -1.22
C ASP A 169 -0.25 2.03 -0.78
N GLN A 170 -0.43 0.77 -1.18
CA GLN A 170 -1.63 0.01 -0.79
C GLN A 170 -1.58 -0.36 0.69
N ALA A 171 -0.39 -0.60 1.25
CA ALA A 171 -0.22 -0.84 2.68
C ALA A 171 -0.57 0.41 3.50
N LEU A 172 -0.13 1.61 3.06
CA LEU A 172 -0.49 2.88 3.65
C LEU A 172 -2.01 3.11 3.60
N ASN A 173 -2.66 2.81 2.47
CA ASN A 173 -4.11 2.84 2.37
C ASN A 173 -4.76 1.89 3.40
N THR A 174 -4.25 0.67 3.53
CA THR A 174 -4.77 -0.32 4.47
C THR A 174 -4.67 0.17 5.91
N LEU A 175 -3.51 0.68 6.33
CA LEU A 175 -3.26 1.14 7.70
C LEU A 175 -4.06 2.41 8.02
N VAL A 176 -3.96 3.45 7.18
CA VAL A 176 -4.58 4.76 7.46
C VAL A 176 -6.10 4.70 7.37
N LEU A 177 -6.65 3.96 6.41
CA LEU A 177 -8.10 3.83 6.25
C LEU A 177 -8.69 2.72 7.12
N GLY A 178 -7.89 2.01 7.93
CA GLY A 178 -8.35 0.94 8.80
C GLY A 178 -9.05 -0.18 8.01
N ILE A 179 -8.48 -0.58 6.88
CA ILE A 179 -8.99 -1.69 6.08
C ILE A 179 -8.54 -3.00 6.72
N ARG A 180 -9.43 -4.00 6.80
CA ARG A 180 -9.09 -5.31 7.35
C ARG A 180 -8.06 -6.00 6.44
N PRO A 181 -6.85 -6.31 6.93
CA PRO A 181 -5.87 -7.03 6.15
C PRO A 181 -6.21 -8.52 6.06
N THR A 182 -5.61 -9.20 5.09
CA THR A 182 -5.78 -10.64 4.92
C THR A 182 -4.84 -11.37 5.87
N ARG A 183 -5.35 -12.27 6.71
CA ARG A 183 -4.49 -13.10 7.55
C ARG A 183 -3.71 -14.09 6.70
N LEU A 184 -2.41 -14.19 6.90
CA LEU A 184 -1.61 -15.23 6.30
C LEU A 184 -1.94 -16.56 7.00
N SER A 185 -2.21 -17.59 6.20
CA SER A 185 -2.33 -18.97 6.70
C SER A 185 -1.20 -19.78 6.09
N GLN A 186 -0.71 -20.77 6.84
CA GLN A 186 0.39 -21.66 6.42
C GLN A 186 0.06 -22.54 5.18
N ALA A 187 -1.08 -22.33 4.52
CA ALA A 187 -1.68 -23.25 3.55
C ALA A 187 -1.52 -22.80 2.08
N THR A 188 -0.44 -22.12 1.70
CA THR A 188 -0.14 -21.82 0.27
C THR A 188 1.13 -22.48 -0.26
N ALA A 189 1.84 -23.30 0.53
CA ALA A 189 3.05 -24.02 0.10
C ALA A 189 2.81 -25.46 -0.43
N ARG A 190 1.56 -25.83 -0.78
CA ARG A 190 1.26 -27.14 -1.38
C ARG A 190 0.13 -27.05 -2.40
N GLU A 191 0.40 -26.41 -3.53
CA GLU A 191 -0.36 -26.66 -4.77
C GLU A 191 0.42 -26.08 -5.96
N ASN A 192 1.43 -26.84 -6.42
CA ASN A 192 1.76 -27.04 -7.84
C ASN A 192 2.74 -28.21 -8.00
#